data_AF-A0ABD7Z4L1-F1
#
_entry.id   AF-A0ABD7Z4L1-F1
#
_cell.length_a   1.000
_cell.length_b   1.000
_cell.length_c   1.000
_cell.angle_alpha   90.00
_cell.angle_beta   90.00
_cell.angle_gamma   90.00
#
_symmetry.space_group_name_H-M   'P 1'
#
loop_
_entity.id
_entity.type
_entity.pdbx_description
1 polymer ?
#
loop_
_entity_poly.entity_id
_entity_poly.type
_entity_poly.pdbx_seq_one_letter_code
_entity_poly.pdbx_strand_id
1 'polypeptide(L)'
;MQKICMILVLLFAMASVWAAVNINTASSQQLQSLPNIGAVKAQAIIDYRNAHGPFHSTEDIMRVKGIGKATYEKLQNDISVSGVTINSNPASKYRRAVPATAASR
;
A
#
# COMPACT_ATOMS: atom_id res chain seq x y z
N MET A 1 13.60 44.29 12.96
CA MET A 1 13.07 43.18 13.79
C MET A 1 11.90 42.43 13.13
N GLN A 2 11.83 42.29 11.79
CA GLN A 2 10.68 41.68 11.07
C GLN A 2 11.03 40.44 10.22
N LYS A 3 12.31 40.05 10.15
CA LYS A 3 12.78 39.09 9.13
C LYS A 3 12.95 37.66 9.67
N ILE A 4 12.86 37.45 10.98
CA ILE A 4 13.08 36.16 11.64
C ILE A 4 11.77 35.37 11.85
N CYS A 5 10.61 36.05 11.99
CA CYS A 5 9.31 35.38 12.14
C CYS A 5 8.79 34.70 10.86
N MET A 6 9.27 35.08 9.66
CA MET A 6 8.79 34.48 8.40
C MET A 6 9.53 33.20 7.99
N ILE A 7 10.61 32.81 8.69
CA ILE A 7 11.37 31.59 8.37
C ILE A 7 10.88 30.40 9.24
N LEU A 8 10.14 30.67 10.32
CA LEU A 8 9.63 29.63 11.24
C LEU A 8 8.31 28.99 10.79
N VAL A 9 7.68 29.50 9.72
CA VAL A 9 6.43 28.97 9.13
C VAL A 9 6.71 28.15 7.85
N LEU A 10 7.91 28.24 7.27
CA LEU A 10 8.24 27.60 5.99
C LEU A 10 8.77 26.16 6.10
N LEU A 11 8.98 25.66 7.32
CA LEU A 11 9.48 24.29 7.59
C LEU A 11 8.37 23.27 7.88
N PHE A 12 7.09 23.68 7.90
CA PHE A 12 5.96 22.81 8.25
C PHE A 12 5.11 22.33 7.06
N ALA A 13 5.51 22.59 5.82
CA ALA A 13 4.67 22.27 4.65
C ALA A 13 5.23 21.15 3.78
N MET A 14 5.84 20.12 4.37
CA MET A 14 6.02 18.84 3.67
C MET A 14 4.97 17.86 4.18
N ALA A 15 3.71 18.15 3.86
CA ALA A 15 2.63 17.19 4.00
C ALA A 15 2.98 16.01 3.09
N SER A 16 3.48 14.94 3.69
CA SER A 16 3.72 13.69 2.96
C SER A 16 2.36 13.18 2.51
N VAL A 17 2.12 13.20 1.19
CA VAL A 17 0.98 12.50 0.59
C VAL A 17 1.29 11.01 0.73
N TRP A 18 0.84 10.40 1.83
CA TRP A 18 0.86 8.95 1.98
C TRP A 18 -0.19 8.38 1.03
N ALA A 19 0.25 7.93 -0.14
CA ALA A 19 -0.62 7.23 -1.07
C ALA A 19 -1.09 5.92 -0.42
N ALA A 20 -2.40 5.69 -0.39
CA ALA A 20 -2.99 4.48 0.18
C ALA A 20 -2.40 3.22 -0.49
N VAL A 21 -2.13 2.19 0.33
CA VAL A 21 -1.57 0.92 -0.10
C VAL A 21 -2.69 0.07 -0.69
N ASN A 22 -2.57 -0.28 -1.97
CA ASN A 22 -3.49 -1.21 -2.60
C ASN A 22 -3.27 -2.65 -2.07
N ILE A 23 -4.22 -3.17 -1.30
CA ILE A 23 -4.13 -4.49 -0.66
C ILE A 23 -4.17 -5.66 -1.65
N ASN A 24 -4.67 -5.43 -2.88
CA ASN A 24 -4.71 -6.42 -3.94
C ASN A 24 -3.35 -6.60 -4.62
N THR A 25 -2.50 -5.58 -4.63
CA THR A 25 -1.24 -5.58 -5.41
C THR A 25 0.01 -5.33 -4.58
N ALA A 26 -0.12 -4.88 -3.34
CA ALA A 26 1.00 -4.59 -2.46
C ALA A 26 1.88 -5.82 -2.21
N SER A 27 3.20 -5.59 -2.14
CA SER A 27 4.17 -6.57 -1.66
C SER A 27 4.08 -6.75 -0.14
N SER A 28 4.70 -7.81 0.38
CA SER A 28 4.77 -8.03 1.83
C SER A 28 5.40 -6.83 2.55
N GLN A 29 6.45 -6.22 1.98
CA GLN A 29 7.10 -5.04 2.54
C GLN A 29 6.19 -3.80 2.54
N GLN A 30 5.40 -3.60 1.48
CA GLN A 30 4.43 -2.51 1.41
C GLN A 30 3.26 -2.71 2.37
N LEU A 31 2.85 -3.96 2.61
CA LEU A 31 1.85 -4.25 3.63
C LEU A 31 2.40 -4.02 5.04
N GLN A 32 3.68 -4.29 5.26
CA GLN A 32 4.34 -4.07 6.56
C GLN A 32 4.55 -2.60 6.91
N SER A 33 4.47 -1.67 5.95
CA SER A 33 4.49 -0.24 6.26
C SER A 33 3.17 0.26 6.86
N LEU A 34 2.14 -0.58 6.87
CA LEU A 34 0.83 -0.24 7.42
C LEU A 34 0.82 -0.39 8.95
N PRO A 35 0.09 0.48 9.67
CA PRO A 35 0.03 0.42 11.12
C PRO A 35 -0.53 -0.92 11.60
N ASN A 36 0.13 -1.54 12.59
CA ASN A 36 -0.27 -2.83 13.18
C ASN A 36 -0.26 -4.03 12.23
N ILE A 37 0.40 -3.92 11.07
CA ILE A 37 0.63 -5.02 10.12
C ILE A 37 2.11 -5.43 10.16
N GLY A 38 2.42 -6.49 10.89
CA GLY A 38 3.74 -7.13 10.85
C GLY A 38 3.83 -8.22 9.78
N ALA A 39 4.99 -8.86 9.65
CA ALA A 39 5.26 -9.91 8.67
C ALA A 39 4.18 -11.02 8.62
N VAL A 40 3.71 -11.48 9.78
CA VAL A 40 2.67 -12.52 9.87
C VAL A 40 1.34 -12.08 9.25
N LYS A 41 0.90 -10.85 9.55
CA LYS A 41 -0.37 -10.31 9.01
C LYS A 41 -0.24 -9.96 7.54
N ALA A 42 0.91 -9.42 7.12
CA ALA A 42 1.20 -9.16 5.72
C ALA A 42 1.12 -10.45 4.88
N GLN A 43 1.71 -11.54 5.39
CA GLN A 43 1.62 -12.84 4.75
C GLN A 43 0.17 -13.35 4.71
N ALA A 44 -0.57 -13.24 5.82
CA ALA A 44 -1.98 -13.65 5.86
C ALA A 44 -2.86 -12.89 4.84
N ILE A 45 -2.60 -11.60 4.58
CA ILE A 45 -3.29 -10.82 3.54
C ILE A 45 -2.99 -11.38 2.15
N ILE A 46 -1.72 -11.69 1.88
CA ILE A 46 -1.28 -12.27 0.59
C ILE A 46 -1.90 -13.65 0.38
N ASP A 47 -1.86 -14.50 1.40
CA ASP A 47 -2.43 -15.85 1.35
C ASP A 47 -3.95 -15.78 1.14
N TYR A 48 -4.63 -14.86 1.83
CA TYR A 48 -6.06 -14.66 1.66
C TYR A 48 -6.42 -14.30 0.22
N ARG A 49 -5.76 -13.29 -0.38
CA ARG A 49 -6.06 -12.88 -1.76
C ARG A 49 -5.69 -13.93 -2.81
N ASN A 50 -4.70 -14.78 -2.52
CA ASN A 50 -4.34 -15.90 -3.38
C ASN A 50 -5.38 -17.03 -3.32
N ALA A 51 -5.96 -17.28 -2.14
CA ALA A 51 -6.92 -18.37 -1.93
C ALA A 51 -8.37 -17.99 -2.27
N HIS A 52 -8.77 -16.74 -2.00
CA HIS A 52 -10.17 -16.29 -2.11
C HIS A 52 -10.40 -15.31 -3.26
N GLY A 53 -9.33 -14.88 -3.94
CA GLY A 53 -9.39 -13.82 -4.94
C GLY A 53 -9.21 -12.42 -4.35
N PRO A 54 -9.30 -11.38 -5.19
CA PRO A 54 -9.06 -10.00 -4.76
C PRO A 54 -10.09 -9.50 -3.75
N PHE A 55 -9.68 -8.57 -2.90
CA PHE A 55 -10.57 -7.79 -2.04
C PHE A 55 -11.39 -6.81 -2.89
N HIS A 56 -12.69 -6.76 -2.67
CA HIS A 56 -13.63 -5.88 -3.39
C HIS A 56 -13.87 -4.57 -2.64
N SER A 57 -13.77 -4.61 -1.31
CA SER A 57 -13.86 -3.46 -0.41
C SER A 57 -12.70 -3.46 0.58
N THR A 58 -12.39 -2.32 1.18
CA THR A 58 -11.35 -2.24 2.21
C THR A 58 -11.74 -3.00 3.46
N GLU A 59 -13.04 -3.09 3.77
CA GLU A 59 -13.61 -3.83 4.89
C GLU A 59 -13.35 -5.34 4.77
N ASP A 60 -13.25 -5.87 3.55
CA ASP A 60 -13.02 -7.30 3.30
C ASP A 60 -11.73 -7.81 3.95
N ILE A 61 -10.77 -6.92 4.25
CA ILE A 61 -9.53 -7.26 4.95
C ILE A 61 -9.78 -7.83 6.35
N MET A 62 -10.94 -7.57 6.96
CA MET A 62 -11.35 -8.14 8.24
C MET A 62 -11.62 -9.65 8.18
N ARG A 63 -11.73 -10.24 6.97
CA ARG A 63 -11.82 -11.69 6.79
C ARG A 63 -10.46 -12.39 6.92
N VAL A 64 -9.36 -11.62 6.91
CA VAL A 64 -8.00 -12.13 7.09
C VAL A 64 -7.78 -12.48 8.56
N LYS A 65 -7.26 -13.68 8.82
CA LYS A 65 -6.93 -14.14 10.17
C LYS A 65 -5.99 -13.15 10.87
N GLY A 66 -6.40 -12.66 12.03
CA GLY A 66 -5.62 -11.71 12.84
C GLY A 66 -5.84 -10.23 12.50
N ILE A 67 -6.77 -9.91 11.59
CA ILE A 67 -7.21 -8.54 11.30
C ILE A 67 -8.68 -8.42 11.73
N GLY A 68 -8.91 -7.89 12.93
CA GLY A 68 -10.26 -7.59 13.42
C GLY A 68 -10.62 -6.11 13.28
N LYS A 69 -11.83 -5.75 13.74
CA LYS A 69 -12.37 -4.37 13.71
C LYS A 69 -11.41 -3.32 14.24
N ALA A 70 -10.78 -3.57 15.40
CA ALA A 70 -9.82 -2.63 16.01
C ALA A 70 -8.54 -2.42 15.17
N THR A 71 -8.12 -3.43 14.39
CA THR A 71 -7.01 -3.27 13.44
C THR A 71 -7.49 -2.51 12.21
N TYR A 72 -8.68 -2.84 11.70
CA TYR A 72 -9.27 -2.19 10.53
C TYR A 72 -9.47 -0.69 10.73
N GLU A 73 -10.00 -0.25 11.88
CA GLU A 73 -10.22 1.18 12.16
C GLU A 73 -8.94 2.01 12.09
N LYS A 74 -7.79 1.40 12.43
CA LYS A 74 -6.47 2.03 12.34
C LYS A 74 -5.87 1.97 10.94
N LEU A 75 -6.43 1.13 10.07
CA LEU A 75 -5.87 0.79 8.76
C LEU A 75 -6.65 1.43 7.60
N GLN A 76 -7.97 1.60 7.75
CA GLN A 76 -8.91 1.95 6.69
C GLN A 76 -8.53 3.19 5.87
N ASN A 77 -7.82 4.16 6.46
CA ASN A 77 -7.38 5.37 5.78
C ASN A 77 -6.09 5.19 4.97
N ASP A 78 -5.33 4.12 5.24
CA ASP A 78 -4.03 3.85 4.63
C ASP A 78 -4.11 2.76 3.56
N ILE A 79 -5.28 2.17 3.32
CA ILE A 79 -5.49 1.09 2.36
C ILE A 79 -6.48 1.47 1.27
N SER A 80 -6.33 0.82 0.12
CA SER A 80 -7.25 0.90 -1.00
C SER A 80 -7.40 -0.46 -1.66
N VAL A 81 -8.50 -0.67 -2.38
CA VAL A 81 -8.69 -1.83 -3.28
C VAL A 81 -8.45 -1.48 -4.75
N SER A 82 -8.35 -0.18 -5.05
CA SER A 82 -8.25 0.39 -6.40
C SER A 82 -7.01 1.29 -6.53
N GLY A 83 -6.47 1.39 -7.75
CA GLY A 83 -5.28 2.19 -8.06
C GLY A 83 -3.99 1.37 -8.09
N VAL A 84 -2.90 1.99 -8.55
CA VAL A 84 -1.60 1.32 -8.71
C VAL A 84 -0.77 1.52 -7.45
N THR A 85 -0.40 0.44 -6.75
CA THR A 85 0.74 0.49 -5.82
C THR A 85 2.02 0.58 -6.63
N ILE A 86 2.55 1.79 -6.74
CA ILE A 86 3.87 2.01 -7.33
C ILE A 86 4.92 1.37 -6.42
N ASN A 87 5.38 0.19 -6.82
CA ASN A 87 6.62 -0.38 -6.35
C ASN A 87 7.75 0.58 -6.78
N SER A 88 8.44 1.15 -5.79
CA SER A 88 9.53 2.12 -5.98
C SER A 88 10.76 1.53 -6.69
N ASN A 89 10.75 0.24 -7.04
CA ASN A 89 11.76 -0.35 -7.91
C ASN A 89 11.51 0.11 -9.36
N PRO A 90 12.37 0.94 -9.95
CA PRO A 90 12.22 1.43 -11.33
C PRO A 90 12.16 0.31 -12.37
N ALA A 91 12.65 -0.90 -12.06
CA ALA A 91 12.55 -2.07 -12.93
C ALA A 91 11.12 -2.63 -13.09
N SER A 92 10.23 -2.39 -12.12
CA SER A 92 8.82 -2.84 -12.21
C SER A 92 8.05 -2.12 -13.32
N LYS A 93 8.34 -0.83 -13.50
CA LYS A 93 7.67 0.05 -14.47
C LYS A 93 7.82 -0.43 -15.91
N TYR A 94 8.85 -1.23 -16.22
CA TYR A 94 9.16 -1.72 -17.56
C TYR A 94 8.65 -3.14 -17.85
N ARG A 95 8.27 -3.93 -16.83
CA ARG A 95 7.88 -5.34 -17.02
C ARG A 95 6.47 -5.53 -17.59
N ARG A 96 5.61 -4.50 -17.49
CA ARG A 96 4.21 -4.54 -17.98
C ARG A 96 4.06 -4.09 -19.44
N ALA A 97 5.15 -3.68 -20.10
CA ALA A 97 5.15 -3.13 -21.46
C ALA A 97 5.79 -4.06 -22.51
N VAL A 98 6.21 -5.28 -22.14
CA VAL A 98 6.74 -6.24 -23.13
C VAL A 98 5.61 -7.19 -23.53
N PRO A 99 5.00 -7.04 -24.73
CA PRO A 99 4.13 -8.08 -25.26
C PRO A 99 4.97 -9.36 -25.36
N ALA A 100 4.51 -10.42 -24.70
CA ALA A 100 5.16 -11.73 -24.69
C ALA A 100 4.96 -12.47 -26.03
N THR A 101 5.35 -11.84 -27.14
CA THR A 101 5.17 -12.38 -28.50
C THR A 101 6.47 -12.46 -29.31
N ALA A 102 7.63 -12.29 -28.68
CA ALA A 102 8.92 -12.34 -29.36
C ALA A 102 9.88 -13.37 -28.75
N ALA A 103 9.46 -14.62 -28.65
CA ALA A 103 10.37 -15.76 -28.47
C ALA A 103 9.66 -17.10 -28.68
N SER A 104 9.21 -17.38 -29.89
CA SER A 104 8.97 -18.74 -30.38
C SER A 104 8.62 -18.65 -31.87
N ARG A 105 9.63 -18.91 -32.71
CA ARG A 105 9.56 -19.41 -34.09
C ARG A 105 8.30 -19.15 -34.91
#